data_AF-A0A7V4A278-F1
#
_entry.id   AF-A0A7V4A278-F1
#
_cell.length_a   1.000
_cell.length_b   1.000
_cell.length_c   1.000
_cell.angle_alpha   90.00
_cell.angle_beta   90.00
_cell.angle_gamma   90.00
#
_symmetry.space_group_name_H-M   'P 1'
#
loop_
_entity.id
_entity.type
_entity.pdbx_description
1 polymer ?
#
loop_
_entity_poly.entity_id
_entity_poly.type
_entity_poly.pdbx_seq_one_letter_code
_entity_poly.pdbx_strand_id
1 'polypeptide(L)'
;MLKPRKRPEVVKRIAEVYLQDPFLGKALALGYKVLTDRRYPQFESMVLAGRYGEAGVYALAMAKSPAVIKFGNWGAPKGGFRELGRVAEALVPQGDIGALEWAVRLKTEADEAEALLLMEFAEVGPSELLARLVRAVGEHIPVDRKLQASVPVSPLVGEKQKEEARV
;
A
#
# COMPACT_ATOMS: atom_id res chain seq x y z
N MET A 1 -1.26 7.56 12.55
CA MET A 1 -0.31 8.47 11.88
C MET A 1 0.62 7.61 11.06
N LEU A 2 0.60 7.79 9.75
CA LEU A 2 1.48 7.08 8.82
C LEU A 2 2.94 7.45 9.13
N LYS A 3 3.82 6.46 9.28
CA LYS A 3 5.23 6.67 9.61
C LYS A 3 6.10 6.33 8.39
N PRO A 4 6.67 7.34 7.71
CA PRO A 4 7.58 7.10 6.60
C PRO A 4 8.80 6.28 7.00
N ARG A 5 9.21 5.32 6.18
CA ARG A 5 10.49 4.60 6.34
C ARG A 5 11.67 5.35 5.75
N LYS A 6 11.42 6.31 4.86
CA LYS A 6 12.45 7.15 4.22
C LYS A 6 13.44 6.31 3.39
N ARG A 7 12.91 5.42 2.56
CA ARG A 7 13.69 4.58 1.63
C ARG A 7 13.35 4.98 0.18
N PRO A 8 13.86 6.13 -0.30
CA PRO A 8 13.40 6.76 -1.54
C PRO A 8 13.53 5.85 -2.76
N GLU A 9 14.65 5.13 -2.89
CA GLU A 9 14.87 4.25 -4.05
C GLU A 9 13.93 3.05 -4.05
N VAL A 10 13.64 2.47 -2.88
CA VAL A 10 12.65 1.37 -2.78
C VAL A 10 11.25 1.88 -3.13
N VAL A 11 10.86 3.04 -2.61
CA VAL A 11 9.57 3.69 -2.89
C VAL A 11 9.40 3.94 -4.39
N LYS A 12 10.42 4.47 -5.06
CA LYS A 12 10.40 4.68 -6.51
C LYS A 12 10.21 3.38 -7.28
N ARG A 13 10.97 2.32 -6.94
CA ARG A 13 10.82 1.00 -7.59
C ARG A 13 9.43 0.41 -7.40
N ILE A 14 8.87 0.52 -6.19
CA ILE A 14 7.52 0.02 -5.93
C ILE A 14 6.49 0.78 -6.77
N ALA A 15 6.61 2.11 -6.86
CA ALA A 15 5.73 2.93 -7.70
C ALA A 15 5.83 2.56 -9.19
N GLU A 16 7.05 2.37 -9.72
CA GLU A 16 7.28 1.91 -11.10
C GLU A 16 6.59 0.57 -11.37
N VAL A 17 6.73 -0.40 -10.44
CA VAL A 17 6.07 -1.70 -10.55
C VAL A 17 4.56 -1.55 -10.48
N TYR A 18 4.03 -0.71 -9.58
CA TYR A 18 2.58 -0.48 -9.45
C TYR A 18 1.96 0.02 -10.76
N LEU A 19 2.67 0.90 -11.48
CA LEU A 19 2.21 1.42 -12.77
C LEU A 19 2.15 0.35 -13.88
N GLN A 20 2.89 -0.75 -13.74
CA GLN A 20 2.95 -1.86 -14.70
C GLN A 20 2.03 -3.02 -14.29
N ASP A 21 2.08 -3.38 -13.02
CA ASP A 21 1.31 -4.45 -12.39
C ASP A 21 0.83 -3.98 -11.00
N PRO A 22 -0.41 -3.49 -10.91
CA PRO A 22 -0.99 -3.00 -9.66
C PRO A 22 -1.05 -4.06 -8.56
N PHE A 23 -1.25 -5.35 -8.89
CA PHE A 23 -1.31 -6.40 -7.88
C PHE A 23 0.05 -6.64 -7.25
N LEU A 24 1.09 -6.74 -8.09
CA LEU A 24 2.45 -6.89 -7.60
C LEU A 24 2.91 -5.64 -6.85
N GLY A 25 2.64 -4.45 -7.39
CA GLY A 25 2.93 -3.18 -6.74
C GLY A 25 2.28 -3.07 -5.36
N LYS A 26 1.02 -3.51 -5.24
CA LYS A 26 0.30 -3.56 -3.96
C LYS A 26 0.92 -4.54 -2.97
N ALA A 27 1.30 -5.73 -3.42
CA ALA A 27 2.01 -6.69 -2.57
C ALA A 27 3.35 -6.12 -2.05
N LEU A 28 4.09 -5.40 -2.90
CA LEU A 28 5.33 -4.74 -2.50
C LEU A 28 5.07 -3.57 -1.54
N ALA A 29 4.04 -2.75 -1.76
CA ALA A 29 3.66 -1.67 -0.85
C ALA A 29 3.29 -2.21 0.54
N LEU A 30 2.57 -3.34 0.58
CA LEU A 30 2.27 -4.03 1.82
C LEU A 30 3.55 -4.47 2.55
N GLY A 31 4.47 -5.14 1.84
CA GLY A 31 5.76 -5.55 2.40
C GLY A 31 6.57 -4.38 2.93
N TYR A 32 6.64 -3.31 2.16
CA TYR A 32 7.29 -2.06 2.55
C TYR A 32 6.72 -1.53 3.87
N LYS A 33 5.41 -1.58 4.07
CA LYS A 33 4.76 -1.13 5.30
C LYS A 33 4.99 -2.09 6.47
N VAL A 34 4.67 -3.38 6.32
CA VAL A 34 4.53 -4.32 7.45
C VAL A 34 5.83 -4.97 7.93
N LEU A 35 6.89 -5.01 7.12
CA LEU A 35 8.11 -5.75 7.47
C LEU A 35 8.88 -5.07 8.60
N THR A 36 9.26 -5.82 9.62
CA THR A 36 10.09 -5.28 10.71
C THR A 36 11.50 -4.95 10.23
N ASP A 37 12.23 -4.10 10.97
CA ASP A 37 13.58 -3.69 10.61
C ASP A 37 14.56 -4.86 10.46
N ARG A 38 14.30 -5.99 11.14
CA ARG A 38 15.10 -7.23 10.99
C ARG A 38 14.84 -7.95 9.66
N ARG A 39 13.64 -7.82 9.09
CA ARG A 39 13.20 -8.53 7.87
C ARG A 39 13.28 -7.65 6.63
N TYR A 40 13.22 -6.34 6.82
CA TYR A 40 13.24 -5.35 5.76
C TYR A 40 14.48 -5.41 4.85
N PRO A 41 15.73 -5.63 5.34
CA PRO A 41 16.92 -5.64 4.47
C PRO A 41 16.87 -6.70 3.36
N GLN A 42 16.26 -7.85 3.64
CA GLN A 42 16.08 -8.90 2.65
C GLN A 42 15.09 -8.45 1.55
N PHE A 43 13.97 -7.86 1.94
CA PHE A 43 12.99 -7.29 1.02
C PHE A 43 13.59 -6.16 0.18
N GLU A 44 14.28 -5.21 0.83
CA GLU A 44 14.97 -4.09 0.18
C GLU A 44 15.94 -4.61 -0.89
N SER A 45 16.78 -5.60 -0.56
CA SER A 45 17.70 -6.22 -1.51
C SER A 45 16.99 -6.81 -2.73
N MET A 46 15.88 -7.53 -2.55
CA MET A 46 15.12 -8.11 -3.66
C MET A 46 14.49 -7.03 -4.56
N VAL A 47 13.91 -5.98 -3.97
CA VAL A 47 13.31 -4.85 -4.73
C VAL A 47 14.37 -4.11 -5.53
N LEU A 48 15.52 -3.80 -4.92
CA LEU A 48 16.61 -3.09 -5.60
C LEU A 48 17.28 -3.94 -6.69
N ALA A 49 17.27 -5.27 -6.53
CA ALA A 49 17.76 -6.21 -7.54
C ALA A 49 16.74 -6.50 -8.67
N GLY A 50 15.55 -5.90 -8.65
CA GLY A 50 14.50 -6.15 -9.66
C GLY A 50 13.79 -7.51 -9.52
N ARG A 51 14.01 -8.24 -8.42
CA ARG A 51 13.37 -9.54 -8.13
C ARG A 51 11.98 -9.33 -7.53
N TYR A 52 11.12 -8.61 -8.25
CA TYR A 52 9.83 -8.12 -7.73
C TYR A 52 8.87 -9.24 -7.35
N GLY A 53 8.76 -10.29 -8.17
CA GLY A 53 7.92 -11.45 -7.87
C GLY A 53 8.30 -12.11 -6.54
N GLU A 54 9.60 -12.30 -6.31
CA GLU A 54 10.11 -12.89 -5.07
C GLU A 54 9.89 -11.95 -3.86
N ALA A 55 10.13 -10.66 -4.05
CA ALA A 55 9.85 -9.65 -3.03
C ALA A 55 8.35 -9.59 -2.68
N GLY A 56 7.46 -9.72 -3.66
CA GLY A 56 6.01 -9.76 -3.47
C GLY A 56 5.57 -11.02 -2.72
N VAL A 57 6.06 -12.20 -3.10
CA VAL A 57 5.80 -13.46 -2.38
C VAL A 57 6.31 -13.38 -0.95
N TYR A 58 7.52 -12.87 -0.74
CA TYR A 58 8.09 -12.66 0.59
C TYR A 58 7.23 -11.71 1.43
N ALA A 59 6.81 -10.58 0.86
CA ALA A 59 5.93 -9.61 1.50
C ALA A 59 4.61 -10.24 1.94
N LEU A 60 3.94 -10.99 1.05
CA LEU A 60 2.67 -11.66 1.34
C LEU A 60 2.81 -12.76 2.39
N ALA A 61 3.84 -13.59 2.29
CA ALA A 61 4.11 -14.65 3.27
C ALA A 61 4.35 -14.08 4.66
N MET A 62 5.10 -12.98 4.75
CA MET A 62 5.34 -12.28 6.01
C MET A 62 4.07 -11.58 6.52
N ALA A 63 3.30 -10.92 5.67
CA ALA A 63 2.05 -10.24 6.05
C ALA A 63 1.01 -11.21 6.64
N LYS A 64 1.01 -12.47 6.20
CA LYS A 64 0.13 -13.54 6.72
C LYS A 64 0.71 -14.26 7.94
N SER A 65 1.93 -13.93 8.37
CA SER A 65 2.57 -14.56 9.53
C SER A 65 1.96 -14.08 10.86
N PRO A 66 1.80 -14.95 11.88
CA PRO A 66 1.34 -14.58 13.21
C PRO A 66 2.14 -13.44 13.86
N ALA A 67 3.43 -13.31 13.55
CA ALA A 67 4.28 -12.24 14.05
C ALA A 67 3.89 -10.85 13.50
N VAL A 68 3.24 -10.80 12.35
CA VAL A 68 2.85 -9.57 11.63
C VAL A 68 1.38 -9.20 11.86
N ILE A 69 0.59 -10.05 12.53
CA ILE A 69 -0.79 -9.73 12.98
C ILE A 69 -0.82 -8.43 13.82
N LYS A 70 0.27 -8.09 14.51
CA LYS A 70 0.42 -6.81 15.24
C LYS A 70 0.50 -5.57 14.34
N PHE A 71 0.71 -5.74 13.03
CA PHE A 71 0.96 -4.69 12.04
C PHE A 71 0.04 -4.78 10.82
N GLY A 72 -1.15 -5.38 10.97
CA GLY A 72 -2.12 -5.62 9.88
C GLY A 72 -2.35 -4.39 8.98
N ASN A 73 -2.70 -4.62 7.71
CA ASN A 73 -3.05 -3.54 6.80
C ASN A 73 -4.47 -3.07 7.07
N TRP A 74 -4.65 -1.80 7.43
CA TRP A 74 -5.95 -1.25 7.78
C TRP A 74 -6.51 -0.44 6.62
N GLY A 75 -7.82 -0.47 6.45
CA GLY A 75 -8.52 0.53 5.64
C GLY A 75 -8.44 1.91 6.29
N ALA A 76 -8.89 2.93 5.55
CA ALA A 76 -8.88 4.30 6.04
C ALA A 76 -9.66 4.47 7.37
N PRO A 77 -9.13 5.25 8.34
CA PRO A 77 -9.82 5.51 9.61
C PRO A 77 -11.07 6.40 9.41
N LYS A 78 -11.92 6.52 10.45
CA LYS A 78 -13.03 7.49 10.44
C LYS A 78 -12.46 8.91 10.24
N GLY A 79 -12.77 9.53 9.10
CA GLY A 79 -12.22 10.84 8.69
C GLY A 79 -11.06 10.77 7.68
N GLY A 80 -10.63 9.57 7.28
CA GLY A 80 -9.64 9.32 6.25
C GLY A 80 -8.18 9.60 6.65
N PHE A 81 -7.25 9.22 5.78
CA PHE A 81 -5.84 9.58 5.89
C PHE A 81 -5.66 11.07 5.57
N ARG A 82 -5.55 11.90 6.61
CA ARG A 82 -5.39 13.36 6.45
C ARG A 82 -4.08 13.70 5.75
N GLU A 83 -3.06 12.88 5.97
CA GLU A 83 -1.72 13.03 5.42
C GLU A 83 -1.68 12.95 3.89
N LEU A 84 -2.65 12.29 3.25
CA LEU A 84 -2.83 12.31 1.79
C LEU A 84 -3.24 13.70 1.25
N GLY A 85 -3.58 14.66 2.11
CA GLY A 85 -3.72 16.06 1.71
C GLY A 85 -2.47 16.62 1.03
N ARG A 86 -1.27 16.22 1.47
CA ARG A 86 0.01 16.62 0.85
C ARG A 86 0.18 16.08 -0.56
N VAL A 87 -0.41 14.90 -0.83
CA VAL A 87 -0.41 14.32 -2.18
C VAL A 87 -1.26 15.17 -3.11
N ALA A 88 -2.44 15.61 -2.66
CA ALA A 88 -3.27 16.54 -3.43
C ALA A 88 -2.56 17.88 -3.65
N GLU A 89 -1.93 18.46 -2.62
CA GLU A 89 -1.15 19.70 -2.75
C GLU A 89 -0.01 19.57 -3.78
N ALA A 90 0.69 18.44 -3.82
CA ALA A 90 1.74 18.16 -4.80
C ALA A 90 1.23 17.99 -6.25
N LEU A 91 -0.06 17.68 -6.41
CA LEU A 91 -0.70 17.54 -7.72
C LEU A 91 -1.28 18.85 -8.25
N VAL A 92 -1.63 19.81 -7.38
CA VAL A 92 -2.24 21.10 -7.79
C VAL A 92 -1.43 21.82 -8.88
N PRO A 93 -0.10 21.97 -8.79
CA PRO A 93 0.69 22.65 -9.83
C PRO A 93 0.67 21.95 -11.19
N GLN A 94 0.31 20.67 -11.24
CA GLN A 94 0.31 19.87 -12.48
C GLN A 94 -0.98 20.07 -13.29
N GLY A 95 -2.04 20.59 -12.67
CA GLY A 95 -3.32 20.82 -13.34
C GLY A 95 -4.08 19.55 -13.75
N ASP A 96 -3.65 18.37 -13.27
CA ASP A 96 -4.33 17.11 -13.54
C ASP A 96 -5.54 16.92 -12.60
N ILE A 97 -6.71 17.32 -13.10
CA ILE A 97 -7.99 17.20 -12.39
C ILE A 97 -8.31 15.74 -12.03
N GLY A 98 -8.07 14.80 -12.94
CA GLY A 98 -8.37 13.39 -12.69
C GLY A 98 -7.52 12.79 -11.56
N ALA A 99 -6.24 13.16 -11.51
CA ALA A 99 -5.36 12.76 -10.41
C ALA A 99 -5.78 13.42 -9.08
N LEU A 100 -6.18 14.69 -9.10
CA LEU A 100 -6.67 15.40 -7.91
C LEU A 100 -7.94 14.77 -7.34
N GLU A 101 -8.91 14.42 -8.19
CA GLU A 101 -10.13 13.73 -7.77
C GLU A 101 -9.82 12.39 -7.10
N TRP A 102 -8.90 11.62 -7.69
CA TRP A 102 -8.44 10.37 -7.09
C TRP A 102 -7.72 10.59 -5.77
N ALA A 103 -6.82 11.58 -5.67
CA ALA A 103 -6.12 11.89 -4.41
C ALA A 103 -7.10 12.21 -3.27
N VAL A 104 -8.19 12.91 -3.56
CA VAL A 104 -9.24 13.21 -2.57
C VAL A 104 -10.00 11.95 -2.15
N ARG A 105 -10.40 11.09 -3.11
CA ARG A 105 -11.11 9.84 -2.81
C ARG A 105 -10.26 8.85 -2.03
N LEU A 106 -8.98 8.74 -2.38
CA LEU A 106 -8.02 7.83 -1.74
C LEU A 106 -7.86 8.09 -0.24
N LYS A 107 -8.12 9.32 0.25
CA LYS A 107 -8.16 9.62 1.68
C LYS A 107 -9.08 8.67 2.44
N THR A 108 -10.19 8.27 1.87
CA THR A 108 -11.19 7.40 2.51
C THR A 108 -11.22 5.99 1.95
N GLU A 109 -10.61 5.76 0.79
CA GLU A 109 -10.75 4.52 0.04
C GLU A 109 -9.49 3.66 0.00
N ALA A 110 -8.31 4.26 0.11
CA ALA A 110 -7.04 3.55 0.13
C ALA A 110 -6.88 2.73 1.41
N ASP A 111 -6.03 1.72 1.34
CA ASP A 111 -5.48 1.09 2.54
C ASP A 111 -4.21 1.79 3.03
N GLU A 112 -3.77 1.43 4.24
CA GLU A 112 -2.62 2.08 4.90
C GLU A 112 -1.32 1.94 4.10
N ALA A 113 -1.11 0.81 3.41
CA ALA A 113 0.10 0.57 2.61
C ALA A 113 0.12 1.44 1.35
N GLU A 114 -1.01 1.55 0.66
CA GLU A 114 -1.17 2.44 -0.49
C GLU A 114 -1.02 3.91 -0.07
N ALA A 115 -1.65 4.31 1.04
CA ALA A 115 -1.55 5.68 1.55
C ALA A 115 -0.10 6.04 1.92
N LEU A 116 0.63 5.11 2.56
CA LEU A 116 2.04 5.30 2.88
C LEU A 116 2.90 5.41 1.62
N LEU A 117 2.67 4.55 0.61
CA LEU A 117 3.38 4.59 -0.67
C LEU A 117 3.19 5.95 -1.35
N LEU A 118 1.95 6.43 -1.46
CA LEU A 118 1.63 7.69 -2.12
C LEU A 118 2.24 8.89 -1.39
N MET A 119 2.19 8.90 -0.05
CA MET A 119 2.82 9.95 0.74
C MET A 119 4.33 10.00 0.54
N GLU A 120 5.01 8.85 0.66
CA GLU A 120 6.46 8.83 0.50
C GLU A 120 6.87 9.15 -0.94
N PHE A 121 6.12 8.66 -1.93
CA PHE A 121 6.40 8.95 -3.33
C PHE A 121 6.20 10.44 -3.66
N ALA A 122 5.23 11.12 -3.04
CA ALA A 122 5.06 12.56 -3.21
C ALA A 122 6.27 13.38 -2.69
N GLU A 123 7.04 12.86 -1.74
CA GLU A 123 8.24 13.53 -1.22
C GLU A 123 9.51 13.27 -2.06
N VAL A 124 9.58 12.12 -2.77
CA VAL A 124 10.84 11.64 -3.38
C VAL A 124 10.74 11.35 -4.87
N GLY A 125 9.54 11.30 -5.43
CA GLY A 125 9.25 10.89 -6.78
C GLY A 125 9.07 12.07 -7.75
N PRO A 126 9.23 11.86 -9.06
CA PRO A 126 8.87 12.84 -10.07
C PRO A 126 7.37 13.16 -10.03
N SER A 127 7.02 14.44 -10.05
CA SER A 127 5.64 14.93 -9.99
C SER A 127 4.72 14.29 -11.04
N GLU A 128 5.19 14.17 -12.29
CA GLU A 128 4.45 13.51 -13.39
C GLU A 128 4.10 12.05 -13.09
N LEU A 129 5.01 11.31 -12.44
CA LEU A 129 4.74 9.92 -12.05
C LEU A 129 3.79 9.84 -10.87
N LEU A 130 3.70 10.87 -10.03
CA LEU A 130 2.78 10.91 -8.90
C LEU A 130 1.33 10.94 -9.39
N ALA A 131 1.02 11.77 -10.40
CA ALA A 131 -0.31 11.83 -11.00
C ALA A 131 -0.74 10.48 -11.58
N ARG A 132 0.17 9.83 -12.32
CA ARG A 132 -0.06 8.49 -12.87
C ARG A 132 -0.25 7.44 -11.78
N LEU A 133 0.57 7.47 -10.73
CA LEU A 133 0.49 6.53 -9.62
C LEU A 133 -0.82 6.68 -8.86
N VAL A 134 -1.23 7.91 -8.55
CA VAL A 134 -2.50 8.21 -7.86
C VAL A 134 -3.70 7.67 -8.65
N ARG A 135 -3.72 7.87 -9.98
CA ARG A 135 -4.75 7.31 -10.85
C ARG A 135 -4.72 5.77 -10.83
N ALA A 136 -3.54 5.16 -11.00
CA ALA A 136 -3.39 3.71 -11.02
C ALA A 136 -3.87 3.06 -9.71
N VAL A 137 -3.55 3.65 -8.55
CA VAL A 137 -4.06 3.19 -7.25
C VAL A 137 -5.58 3.33 -7.19
N GLY A 138 -6.12 4.50 -7.56
CA GLY A 138 -7.56 4.75 -7.55
C GLY A 138 -8.36 3.80 -8.43
N GLU A 139 -7.92 3.60 -9.66
CA GLU A 139 -8.54 2.69 -10.65
C GLU A 139 -8.43 1.22 -10.25
N HIS A 140 -7.41 0.86 -9.46
CA HIS A 140 -7.22 -0.51 -8.97
C HIS A 140 -8.18 -0.88 -7.84
N ILE A 141 -8.58 0.07 -6.99
CA ILE A 141 -9.41 -0.20 -5.79
C ILE A 141 -10.66 -1.05 -6.06
N PRO A 142 -11.50 -0.75 -7.09
CA PRO A 142 -12.68 -1.55 -7.37
C PRO A 142 -12.35 -3.01 -7.72
N VAL A 143 -11.23 -3.24 -8.40
CA VAL A 143 -10.77 -4.58 -8.80
C VAL A 143 -10.24 -5.34 -7.59
N ASP A 144 -9.37 -4.71 -6.80
CA ASP A 144 -8.82 -5.27 -5.58
C ASP A 144 -9.91 -5.68 -4.58
N ARG A 145 -10.93 -4.83 -4.40
CA ARG A 145 -12.09 -5.14 -3.53
C ARG A 145 -12.91 -6.34 -4.03
N LYS A 146 -13.12 -6.45 -5.35
CA LYS A 146 -13.82 -7.60 -5.94
C LYS A 146 -13.07 -8.91 -5.68
N LEU A 147 -11.75 -8.86 -5.71
CA LEU A 147 -10.88 -10.03 -5.54
C LEU A 147 -10.51 -10.30 -4.07
N GLN A 148 -10.87 -9.40 -3.15
CA GLN A 148 -10.47 -9.44 -1.74
C GLN A 148 -8.94 -9.55 -1.54
N ALA A 149 -8.15 -9.11 -2.51
CA ALA A 149 -6.70 -9.33 -2.53
C ALA A 149 -5.96 -8.55 -1.43
N SER A 150 -6.53 -7.44 -0.98
CA SER A 150 -6.01 -6.58 0.09
C SER A 150 -6.43 -6.96 1.50
N VAL A 151 -7.42 -7.85 1.66
CA VAL A 151 -7.89 -8.25 2.99
C VAL A 151 -6.94 -9.31 3.55
N PRO A 152 -6.17 -9.02 4.61
CA PRO A 152 -5.37 -10.05 5.25
C PRO A 152 -6.31 -10.99 5.99
N VAL A 153 -6.71 -12.09 5.34
CA VAL A 153 -7.44 -13.17 5.98
C VAL A 153 -6.44 -13.98 6.81
N SER A 154 -6.59 -13.98 8.13
CA SER A 154 -5.78 -14.81 9.03
C SER A 154 -5.94 -16.29 8.66
N PRO A 155 -4.85 -17.07 8.58
CA PRO A 155 -4.92 -18.50 8.24
C PRO A 155 -5.54 -19.43 9.31
N LEU A 156 -6.09 -18.88 10.39
CA LEU A 156 -6.81 -19.58 11.47
C LEU A 156 -7.95 -18.63 11.90
N VAL A 157 -9.25 -18.97 11.92
CA VAL A 157 -9.95 -20.20 12.29
C VAL A 157 -11.23 -20.28 11.45
N GLY A 158 -11.61 -21.50 11.03
CA GLY A 158 -12.88 -21.78 10.38
C GLY A 158 -14.09 -21.25 11.16
N GLU A 159 -15.21 -21.11 10.48
CA GLU A 159 -16.43 -20.37 10.85
C GLU A 159 -17.11 -20.71 12.19
N LYS A 160 -16.51 -21.50 13.10
CA LYS A 160 -17.19 -22.03 14.30
C LYS A 160 -16.98 -21.29 15.63
N GLN A 161 -16.06 -20.33 15.76
CA GLN A 161 -15.86 -19.68 17.08
C GLN A 161 -16.70 -18.41 17.35
N LYS A 162 -17.46 -17.90 16.37
CA LYS A 162 -18.36 -16.76 16.62
C LYS A 162 -19.75 -17.14 17.14
N GLU A 163 -20.15 -18.41 17.05
CA GLU A 163 -21.42 -18.88 17.64
C GLU A 163 -21.27 -19.23 19.14
N GLU A 164 -20.14 -19.74 19.60
CA GLU A 164 -19.95 -20.13 21.01
C GLU A 164 -19.73 -18.95 21.98
N ALA A 165 -19.49 -17.74 21.47
CA ALA A 165 -19.42 -16.52 22.30
C ALA A 165 -20.78 -15.82 22.46
N ARG A 166 -21.87 -16.42 21.96
CA ARG A 166 -23.25 -15.91 22.07
C ARG A 166 -24.21 -16.88 22.77
N VAL A 167 -23.70 -17.87 23.49
CA VAL A 167 -24.48 -18.74 24.39
C VAL A 167 -24.13 -18.44 25.83
#